data_AF-A0A8B6BS26-F1
#
_entry.id   AF-A0A8B6BS26-F1
#
_cell.length_a   1.000
_cell.length_b   1.000
_cell.length_c   1.000
_cell.angle_alpha   90.00
_cell.angle_beta   90.00
_cell.angle_gamma   90.00
#
_symmetry.space_group_name_H-M   'P 1'
#
loop_
_entity.id
_entity.type
_entity.pdbx_description
1 polymer ?
#
loop_
_entity_poly.entity_id
_entity_poly.type
_entity_poly.pdbx_seq_one_letter_code
_entity_poly.pdbx_strand_id
1 'polypeptide(L)'
;MSAYKEFPYSVLIGRTIYTTLTCENRAGLISTLTADGVKISNQPPSIDSAVVETMPLSMTEYTPQINNQGVIDNIRLKWTGFVDDIGVERFKVFYNKDGSSELMFFADVQDVLYAHFTETALTEGAYDFSVQAVNKLFKISNKVKANSTVDTSVPTVDSSMNLALSWIDNKVVVSWDTIFRSEDALFYEVSSGSAQAGVDIIQWQETSNTSITFGIPASVSATTGLTVHVTVTAVSIGGHSAVKIGQFVLP
;
A
#
# COMPACT_ATOMS: atom_id res chain seq x y z
N MET A 1 -33.13 26.37 48.04
CA MET A 1 -31.70 26.10 47.80
C MET A 1 -31.61 25.22 46.58
N SER A 2 -30.92 25.66 45.54
CA SER A 2 -30.74 24.84 44.34
C SER A 2 -29.75 23.72 44.65
N ALA A 3 -30.12 22.48 44.36
CA ALA A 3 -29.34 21.27 44.68
C ALA A 3 -28.26 20.96 43.62
N TYR A 4 -27.68 21.99 43.00
CA TYR A 4 -26.66 21.81 41.96
C TYR A 4 -25.51 22.79 42.13
N LYS A 5 -24.34 22.39 41.64
CA LYS A 5 -23.13 23.21 41.55
C LYS A 5 -22.67 23.21 40.11
N GLU A 6 -22.50 24.40 39.54
CA GLU A 6 -21.91 24.56 38.23
C GLU A 6 -20.39 24.56 38.34
N PHE A 7 -19.75 23.94 37.35
CA PHE A 7 -18.31 23.93 37.20
C PHE A 7 -17.97 24.53 35.83
N PRO A 8 -16.97 25.43 35.75
CA PRO A 8 -16.53 25.95 34.47
C PRO A 8 -16.03 24.82 33.55
N TYR A 9 -16.42 24.87 32.28
CA TYR A 9 -16.03 23.86 31.29
C TYR A 9 -14.50 23.65 31.20
N SER A 10 -13.74 24.74 31.28
CA SER A 10 -12.27 24.73 31.23
C SER A 10 -11.61 23.90 32.33
N VAL A 11 -12.32 23.66 33.45
CA VAL A 11 -11.83 22.83 34.57
C VAL A 11 -12.17 21.35 34.35
N LEU A 12 -13.18 21.06 33.51
CA LEU A 12 -13.68 19.71 33.27
C LEU A 12 -13.11 19.07 32.00
N ILE A 13 -12.81 19.86 30.97
CA ILE A 13 -12.31 19.37 29.68
C ILE A 13 -11.06 18.48 29.84
N GLY A 14 -11.08 17.32 29.18
CA GLY A 14 -10.03 16.29 29.23
C GLY A 14 -10.12 15.37 30.45
N ARG A 15 -10.99 15.66 31.42
CA ARG A 15 -11.14 14.89 32.65
C ARG A 15 -12.32 13.92 32.60
N THR A 16 -12.20 12.83 33.33
CA THR A 16 -13.33 11.93 33.65
C THR A 16 -13.93 12.37 34.98
N ILE A 17 -15.22 12.67 34.97
CA ILE A 17 -15.97 13.11 36.14
C ILE A 17 -16.71 11.92 36.72
N TYR A 18 -16.43 11.60 37.99
CA TYR A 18 -17.08 10.53 38.74
C TYR A 18 -18.09 11.14 39.70
N THR A 19 -19.25 10.50 39.83
CA THR A 19 -20.28 10.88 40.79
C THR A 19 -20.41 9.79 41.82
N THR A 20 -20.29 10.16 43.09
CA THR A 20 -20.45 9.26 44.23
C THR A 20 -21.66 9.67 45.05
N LEU A 21 -22.66 8.79 45.14
CA LEU A 21 -23.82 8.94 46.00
C LEU A 21 -23.53 8.26 47.33
N THR A 22 -23.71 8.99 48.43
CA THR A 22 -23.59 8.46 49.79
C THR A 22 -24.90 8.67 50.52
N CYS A 23 -25.45 7.59 51.07
CA CYS A 23 -26.69 7.60 51.83
C CYS A 23 -26.41 7.16 53.27
N GLU A 24 -26.90 7.93 54.24
CA GLU A 24 -26.83 7.59 55.66
C GLU A 24 -28.25 7.40 56.20
N ASN A 25 -28.50 6.30 56.92
CA ASN A 25 -29.78 6.09 57.58
C ASN A 25 -29.82 6.72 58.98
N ARG A 26 -30.99 6.73 59.64
CA ARG A 26 -31.15 7.29 60.98
C ARG A 26 -30.37 6.55 62.09
N ALA A 27 -29.83 5.38 61.78
CA ALA A 27 -28.97 4.61 62.67
C ALA A 27 -27.47 4.89 62.44
N GLY A 28 -27.12 5.82 61.55
CA GLY A 28 -25.73 6.18 61.25
C GLY A 28 -25.02 5.21 60.30
N LEU A 29 -25.74 4.30 59.64
CA LEU A 29 -25.15 3.39 58.65
C LEU A 29 -25.05 4.08 57.30
N ILE A 30 -23.87 4.00 56.69
CA ILE A 30 -23.54 4.65 55.42
C ILE A 30 -23.43 3.60 54.31
N SER A 31 -24.04 3.88 53.16
CA SER A 31 -23.78 3.17 51.90
C SER A 31 -23.33 4.15 50.83
N THR A 32 -22.46 3.68 49.94
CA THR A 32 -21.87 4.50 48.88
C THR A 32 -21.93 3.77 47.55
N LEU A 33 -22.28 4.49 46.48
CA LEU A 33 -22.22 4.03 45.10
C LEU A 33 -21.51 5.07 44.24
N THR A 34 -20.52 4.64 43.47
CA THR A 34 -19.80 5.50 42.52
C THR A 34 -20.15 5.09 41.09
N ALA A 35 -20.48 6.05 40.24
CA ALA A 35 -20.71 5.82 38.82
C ALA A 35 -19.39 5.62 38.06
N ASP A 36 -19.45 4.97 36.89
CA ASP A 36 -18.29 4.69 36.02
C ASP A 36 -17.59 5.96 35.49
N GLY A 37 -18.27 7.10 35.60
CA GLY A 37 -17.77 8.42 35.25
C GLY A 37 -18.01 8.80 33.79
N VAL A 38 -17.89 10.09 33.50
CA VAL A 38 -18.10 10.67 32.17
C VAL A 38 -16.88 11.50 31.78
N LYS A 39 -16.21 11.14 30.68
CA LYS A 39 -15.11 11.92 30.10
C LYS A 39 -15.69 13.14 29.37
N ILE A 40 -15.24 14.33 29.75
CA ILE A 40 -15.66 15.59 29.12
C ILE A 40 -14.67 15.93 28.00
N SER A 41 -15.14 15.93 26.76
CA SER A 41 -14.35 16.30 25.57
C SER A 41 -15.16 17.23 24.65
N ASN A 42 -14.46 18.10 23.92
CA ASN A 42 -14.99 18.80 22.74
C ASN A 42 -14.05 18.72 21.53
N GLN A 43 -12.96 17.96 21.66
CA GLN A 43 -11.95 17.87 20.62
C GLN A 43 -12.37 16.82 19.58
N PRO A 44 -12.05 17.02 18.29
CA PRO A 44 -12.09 15.96 17.31
C PRO A 44 -10.94 14.97 17.55
N PRO A 45 -10.98 13.78 16.92
CA PRO A 45 -9.83 12.88 16.90
C PRO A 45 -8.57 13.56 16.37
N SER A 46 -7.42 13.27 16.98
CA SER A 46 -6.11 13.72 16.52
C SER A 46 -5.63 12.90 15.32
N ILE A 47 -4.89 13.56 14.44
CA ILE A 47 -4.22 12.98 13.27
C ILE A 47 -2.69 13.02 13.38
N ASP A 48 -2.13 13.39 14.53
CA ASP A 48 -0.69 13.66 14.67
C ASP A 48 0.19 12.45 14.34
N SER A 49 -0.33 11.24 14.57
CA SER A 49 0.31 9.96 14.21
C SER A 49 -0.43 9.24 13.08
N ALA A 50 -1.45 9.84 12.48
CA ALA A 50 -2.33 9.15 11.56
C ALA A 50 -1.69 9.00 10.18
N VAL A 51 -1.78 7.80 9.63
CA VAL A 51 -1.22 7.43 8.34
C VAL A 51 -2.30 6.73 7.51
N VAL A 52 -2.38 7.08 6.23
CA VAL A 52 -3.22 6.40 5.24
C VAL A 52 -2.31 5.98 4.08
N GLU A 53 -2.42 4.72 3.68
CA GLU A 53 -1.62 4.15 2.60
C GLU A 53 -2.53 3.38 1.64
N THR A 54 -2.19 3.45 0.35
CA THR A 54 -2.75 2.55 -0.66
C THR A 54 -2.03 1.22 -0.59
N MET A 55 -2.77 0.14 -0.80
CA MET A 55 -2.22 -1.21 -0.87
C MET A 55 -2.37 -1.68 -2.32
N PRO A 56 -1.33 -1.47 -3.17
CA PRO A 56 -1.44 -1.76 -4.58
C PRO A 56 -1.64 -3.26 -4.81
N LEU A 57 -2.38 -3.57 -5.87
CA LEU A 57 -2.63 -4.94 -6.29
C LEU A 57 -1.91 -5.24 -7.60
N SER A 58 -1.43 -6.47 -7.70
CA SER A 58 -0.73 -6.97 -8.88
C SER A 58 -1.68 -7.80 -9.75
N MET A 59 -1.67 -7.54 -11.06
CA MET A 59 -2.30 -8.44 -12.05
C MET A 59 -1.36 -9.55 -12.51
N THR A 60 -0.05 -9.36 -12.36
CA THR A 60 0.98 -10.33 -12.69
C THR A 60 1.74 -10.73 -11.42
N GLU A 61 2.78 -11.55 -11.55
CA GLU A 61 3.72 -11.85 -10.47
C GLU A 61 4.57 -10.65 -10.03
N TYR A 62 4.61 -9.59 -10.85
CA TYR A 62 5.36 -8.38 -10.55
C TYR A 62 4.54 -7.41 -9.72
N THR A 63 5.14 -6.92 -8.64
CA THR A 63 4.52 -5.92 -7.79
C THR A 63 4.58 -4.56 -8.49
N PRO A 64 3.47 -3.80 -8.56
CA PRO A 64 3.48 -2.44 -9.04
C PRO A 64 4.47 -1.57 -8.25
N GLN A 65 4.92 -0.48 -8.87
CA GLN A 65 5.70 0.52 -8.16
C GLN A 65 4.86 1.16 -7.03
N ILE A 66 5.52 1.66 -5.99
CA ILE A 66 4.85 2.33 -4.87
C ILE A 66 3.83 3.37 -5.35
N ASN A 67 2.61 3.34 -4.78
CA ASN A 67 1.47 4.19 -5.17
C ASN A 67 1.00 4.02 -6.63
N ASN A 68 1.28 2.89 -7.28
CA ASN A 68 0.77 2.57 -8.61
C ASN A 68 0.06 1.20 -8.58
N GLN A 69 -0.87 0.96 -9.50
CA GLN A 69 -1.45 -0.37 -9.73
C GLN A 69 -2.03 -0.49 -11.14
N GLY A 70 -2.01 -1.68 -11.73
CA GLY A 70 -2.72 -1.98 -12.99
C GLY A 70 -4.11 -2.57 -12.79
N VAL A 71 -4.48 -2.91 -11.56
CA VAL A 71 -5.81 -3.44 -11.24
C VAL A 71 -6.85 -2.32 -11.29
N ILE A 72 -7.88 -2.51 -12.12
CA ILE A 72 -8.91 -1.49 -12.38
C ILE A 72 -10.22 -1.70 -11.63
N ASP A 73 -10.51 -2.91 -11.18
CA ASP A 73 -11.78 -3.26 -10.51
C ASP A 73 -11.69 -3.16 -8.98
N ASN A 74 -10.54 -2.72 -8.50
CA ASN A 74 -10.23 -2.76 -7.09
C ASN A 74 -9.27 -1.68 -6.62
N ILE A 75 -9.54 -1.16 -5.42
CA ILE A 75 -8.57 -0.39 -4.65
C ILE A 75 -8.61 -0.82 -3.19
N ARG A 76 -7.45 -0.87 -2.56
CA ARG A 76 -7.31 -1.14 -1.12
C ARG A 76 -6.64 0.03 -0.42
N LEU A 77 -7.20 0.40 0.71
CA LEU A 77 -6.64 1.40 1.62
C LEU A 77 -6.41 0.76 2.97
N LYS A 78 -5.34 1.16 3.64
CA LYS A 78 -5.12 0.90 5.06
C LYS A 78 -4.86 2.20 5.79
N TRP A 79 -5.28 2.28 7.04
CA TRP A 79 -5.01 3.43 7.90
C TRP A 79 -4.82 3.03 9.36
N THR A 80 -4.07 3.87 10.07
CA THR A 80 -3.76 3.71 11.49
C THR A 80 -3.46 5.06 12.14
N GLY A 81 -3.26 5.09 13.46
CA GLY A 81 -2.72 6.23 14.18
C GLY A 81 -3.69 7.39 14.46
N PHE A 82 -4.99 7.21 14.19
CA PHE A 82 -6.03 8.13 14.65
C PHE A 82 -6.31 7.89 16.14
N VAL A 83 -6.19 8.93 16.96
CA VAL A 83 -6.31 8.81 18.42
C VAL A 83 -7.38 9.77 18.93
N ASP A 84 -8.24 9.30 19.82
CA ASP A 84 -9.26 10.13 20.46
C ASP A 84 -9.50 9.69 21.92
N ASP A 85 -9.54 10.67 22.81
CA ASP A 85 -9.68 10.53 24.26
C ASP A 85 -11.02 9.94 24.73
N ILE A 86 -12.06 10.00 23.90
CA ILE A 86 -13.37 9.38 24.11
C ILE A 86 -13.63 8.20 23.17
N GLY A 87 -12.66 7.89 22.31
CA GLY A 87 -12.70 6.83 21.32
C GLY A 87 -13.24 7.27 19.97
N VAL A 88 -12.65 6.71 18.91
CA VAL A 88 -13.15 6.83 17.55
C VAL A 88 -14.34 5.89 17.37
N GLU A 89 -15.43 6.40 16.82
CA GLU A 89 -16.65 5.63 16.55
C GLU A 89 -16.66 5.09 15.11
N ARG A 90 -16.22 5.91 14.16
CA ARG A 90 -16.27 5.59 12.73
C ARG A 90 -15.30 6.43 11.91
N PHE A 91 -15.06 5.99 10.69
CA PHE A 91 -14.23 6.65 9.69
C PHE A 91 -15.05 7.01 8.46
N LYS A 92 -14.73 8.18 7.90
CA LYS A 92 -15.18 8.63 6.58
C LYS A 92 -14.04 8.46 5.61
N VAL A 93 -14.23 7.65 4.57
CA VAL A 93 -13.24 7.45 3.52
C VAL A 93 -13.76 8.09 2.24
N PHE A 94 -12.94 8.92 1.62
CA PHE A 94 -13.23 9.60 0.38
C PHE A 94 -12.30 9.09 -0.70
N TYR A 95 -12.85 8.82 -1.88
CA TYR A 95 -12.08 8.62 -3.10
C TYR A 95 -12.59 9.56 -4.18
N ASN A 96 -11.68 10.23 -4.87
CA ASN A 96 -12.00 11.16 -5.93
C ASN A 96 -11.36 10.69 -7.23
N LYS A 97 -12.18 10.44 -8.25
CA LYS A 97 -11.75 10.57 -9.65
C LYS A 97 -12.47 11.74 -10.33
N ASP A 98 -13.80 11.76 -10.26
CA ASP A 98 -14.65 12.74 -10.96
C ASP A 98 -15.89 13.20 -10.15
N GLY A 99 -15.91 12.90 -8.85
CA GLY A 99 -16.99 13.22 -7.92
C GLY A 99 -16.69 12.60 -6.56
N SER A 100 -16.94 13.33 -5.48
CA SER A 100 -16.56 12.89 -4.13
C SER A 100 -17.49 11.81 -3.62
N SER A 101 -17.08 10.55 -3.77
CA SER A 101 -17.72 9.44 -3.09
C SER A 101 -17.25 9.41 -1.63
N GLU A 102 -18.20 9.30 -0.71
CA GLU A 102 -17.96 9.14 0.72
C GLU A 102 -18.48 7.77 1.17
N LEU A 103 -17.64 7.03 1.90
CA LEU A 103 -17.98 5.74 2.48
C LEU A 103 -17.74 5.77 3.99
N MET A 104 -18.60 5.06 4.72
CA MET A 104 -18.60 5.03 6.18
C MET A 104 -18.16 3.66 6.68
N PHE A 105 -17.18 3.64 7.59
CA PHE A 105 -16.68 2.43 8.23
C PHE A 105 -16.76 2.59 9.75
N PHE A 106 -17.16 1.55 10.47
CA PHE A 106 -17.15 1.58 11.94
C PHE A 106 -15.78 1.19 12.46
N ALA A 107 -15.33 1.84 13.54
CA ALA A 107 -14.06 1.49 14.15
C ALA A 107 -14.15 0.06 14.72
N ASP A 108 -13.22 -0.80 14.32
CA ASP A 108 -13.00 -2.10 14.96
C ASP A 108 -12.02 -1.94 16.13
N VAL A 109 -11.87 -2.98 16.95
CA VAL A 109 -10.94 -3.05 18.10
C VAL A 109 -9.48 -3.22 17.64
N GLN A 110 -9.21 -3.16 16.33
CA GLN A 110 -7.88 -3.37 15.74
C GLN A 110 -7.13 -2.05 15.55
N ASP A 111 -5.80 -2.11 15.71
CA ASP A 111 -4.91 -0.96 15.53
C ASP A 111 -4.75 -0.54 14.06
N VAL A 112 -5.02 -1.47 13.13
CA VAL A 112 -4.94 -1.25 11.70
C VAL A 112 -6.28 -1.57 11.07
N LEU A 113 -6.79 -0.63 10.28
CA LEU A 113 -8.06 -0.77 9.58
C LEU A 113 -7.81 -0.75 8.08
N TYR A 114 -8.66 -1.46 7.34
CA TYR A 114 -8.57 -1.56 5.91
C TYR A 114 -9.96 -1.42 5.26
N ALA A 115 -9.96 -0.91 4.03
CA ALA A 115 -11.11 -0.92 3.16
C ALA A 115 -10.75 -1.53 1.81
N HIS A 116 -11.70 -2.29 1.28
CA HIS A 116 -11.61 -2.92 -0.03
C HIS A 116 -12.78 -2.42 -0.86
N PHE A 117 -12.49 -1.68 -1.92
CA PHE A 117 -13.51 -1.15 -2.81
C PHE A 117 -13.50 -2.01 -4.06
N THR A 118 -14.52 -2.86 -4.19
CA THR A 118 -14.74 -3.73 -5.37
C THR A 118 -15.69 -3.05 -6.36
N GLU A 119 -15.69 -3.51 -7.61
CA GLU A 119 -16.57 -2.99 -8.67
C GLU A 119 -16.31 -1.51 -8.98
N THR A 120 -15.12 -1.01 -8.64
CA THR A 120 -14.71 0.32 -9.03
C THR A 120 -14.48 0.29 -10.53
N ALA A 121 -15.18 1.10 -11.32
CA ALA A 121 -14.83 1.30 -12.73
C ALA A 121 -13.61 2.24 -12.81
N LEU A 122 -12.45 1.82 -12.28
CA LEU A 122 -11.25 2.64 -12.35
C LEU A 122 -10.79 2.72 -13.80
N THR A 123 -10.31 3.89 -14.17
CA THR A 123 -9.68 4.15 -15.46
C THR A 123 -8.26 4.63 -15.22
N GLU A 124 -7.47 4.72 -16.27
CA GLU A 124 -6.12 5.27 -16.24
C GLU A 124 -6.03 6.61 -15.49
N GLY A 125 -4.96 6.84 -14.74
CA GLY A 125 -4.62 8.11 -14.10
C GLY A 125 -4.64 8.14 -12.57
N ALA A 126 -4.42 9.32 -12.02
CA ALA A 126 -4.23 9.55 -10.58
C ALA A 126 -5.55 9.61 -9.80
N TYR A 127 -5.53 9.06 -8.59
CA TYR A 127 -6.62 9.02 -7.63
C TYR A 127 -6.16 9.56 -6.29
N ASP A 128 -6.97 10.46 -5.74
CA ASP A 128 -6.78 10.98 -4.38
C ASP A 128 -7.75 10.30 -3.41
N PHE A 129 -7.19 9.83 -2.30
CA PHE A 129 -7.92 9.26 -1.19
C PHE A 129 -7.75 10.11 0.05
N SER A 130 -8.76 10.12 0.91
CA SER A 130 -8.58 10.67 2.26
C SER A 130 -9.45 9.97 3.28
N VAL A 131 -8.97 9.96 4.52
CA VAL A 131 -9.67 9.40 5.67
C VAL A 131 -9.84 10.47 6.74
N GLN A 132 -11.01 10.51 7.37
CA GLN A 132 -11.29 11.26 8.59
C GLN A 132 -11.84 10.33 9.65
N ALA A 133 -11.44 10.54 10.91
CA ALA A 133 -12.03 9.88 12.05
C ALA A 133 -13.18 10.72 12.62
N VAL A 134 -14.21 10.04 13.12
CA VAL A 134 -15.37 10.60 13.80
C VAL A 134 -15.46 9.98 15.19
N ASN A 135 -15.41 10.80 16.25
CA ASN A 135 -15.55 10.29 17.62
C ASN A 135 -17.00 10.14 18.06
N LYS A 136 -17.21 9.63 19.28
CA LYS A 136 -18.54 9.39 19.88
C LYS A 136 -19.39 10.66 20.10
N LEU A 137 -18.81 11.86 19.95
CA LEU A 137 -19.52 13.14 19.97
C LEU A 137 -19.74 13.70 18.56
N PHE A 138 -19.53 12.89 17.52
CA PHE A 138 -19.62 13.23 16.11
C PHE A 138 -18.72 14.39 15.67
N LYS A 139 -17.62 14.65 16.40
CA LYS A 139 -16.57 15.57 15.96
C LYS A 139 -15.69 14.85 14.94
N ILE A 140 -15.30 15.58 13.90
CA ILE A 140 -14.60 15.04 12.73
C ILE A 140 -13.17 15.59 12.72
N SER A 141 -12.19 14.70 12.52
CA SER A 141 -10.77 15.08 12.38
C SER A 141 -10.50 15.82 11.07
N ASN A 142 -9.28 16.35 10.94
CA ASN A 142 -8.75 16.74 9.62
C ASN A 142 -8.58 15.50 8.70
N LYS A 143 -8.47 15.74 7.40
CA LYS A 143 -8.23 14.69 6.38
C LYS A 143 -6.77 14.27 6.38
N VAL A 144 -6.52 12.97 6.45
CA VAL A 144 -5.23 12.35 6.12
C VAL A 144 -5.34 11.80 4.70
N LYS A 145 -4.37 12.09 3.84
CA LYS A 145 -4.45 11.81 2.40
C LYS A 145 -3.53 10.66 2.00
N ALA A 146 -3.94 9.95 0.95
CA ALA A 146 -3.11 9.02 0.19
C ALA A 146 -3.40 9.19 -1.30
N ASN A 147 -2.50 8.70 -2.16
CA ASN A 147 -2.71 8.70 -3.61
C ASN A 147 -2.35 7.34 -4.21
N SER A 148 -2.94 7.07 -5.37
CA SER A 148 -2.51 5.98 -6.25
C SER A 148 -2.70 6.40 -7.69
N THR A 149 -1.82 5.99 -8.57
CA THR A 149 -2.04 6.02 -10.02
C THR A 149 -2.52 4.65 -10.47
N VAL A 150 -3.55 4.63 -11.31
CA VAL A 150 -3.94 3.43 -12.04
C VAL A 150 -3.25 3.49 -13.39
N ASP A 151 -2.38 2.51 -13.65
CA ASP A 151 -1.63 2.36 -14.90
C ASP A 151 -1.83 0.96 -15.49
N THR A 152 -2.55 0.91 -16.59
CA THR A 152 -2.90 -0.31 -17.33
C THR A 152 -2.01 -0.56 -18.55
N SER A 153 -0.99 0.27 -18.76
CA SER A 153 -0.07 0.17 -19.88
C SER A 153 0.69 -1.15 -19.83
N VAL A 154 0.61 -1.88 -20.94
CA VAL A 154 1.40 -3.08 -21.16
C VAL A 154 2.62 -2.69 -21.99
N PRO A 155 3.85 -2.98 -21.55
CA PRO A 155 5.04 -2.70 -22.35
C PRO A 155 4.92 -3.38 -23.72
N THR A 156 5.23 -2.64 -24.78
CA THR A 156 5.20 -3.19 -26.15
C THR A 156 6.55 -3.77 -26.51
N VAL A 157 6.56 -4.89 -27.24
CA VAL A 157 7.77 -5.59 -27.68
C VAL A 157 7.93 -5.45 -29.18
N ASP A 158 9.08 -4.95 -29.63
CA ASP A 158 9.44 -5.00 -31.05
C ASP A 158 9.77 -6.45 -31.44
N SER A 159 8.87 -7.06 -32.21
CA SER A 159 9.02 -8.44 -32.64
C SER A 159 10.13 -8.63 -33.69
N SER A 160 10.55 -7.56 -34.37
CA SER A 160 11.61 -7.60 -35.38
C SER A 160 13.02 -7.60 -34.79
N MET A 161 13.18 -7.14 -33.55
CA MET A 161 14.45 -7.09 -32.85
C MET A 161 14.70 -8.37 -32.05
N ASN A 162 15.96 -8.68 -31.78
CA ASN A 162 16.37 -9.79 -30.90
C ASN A 162 17.26 -9.25 -29.78
N LEU A 163 17.37 -9.99 -28.67
CA LEU A 163 18.36 -9.67 -27.63
C LEU A 163 19.76 -9.66 -28.25
N ALA A 164 20.53 -8.60 -27.99
CA ALA A 164 21.93 -8.56 -28.35
C ALA A 164 22.72 -9.31 -27.28
N LEU A 165 23.25 -10.49 -27.66
CA LEU A 165 23.98 -11.40 -26.79
C LEU A 165 25.43 -11.49 -27.24
N SER A 166 26.38 -11.35 -26.32
CA SER A 166 27.81 -11.50 -26.61
C SER A 166 28.58 -12.08 -25.42
N TRP A 167 29.78 -12.61 -25.70
CA TRP A 167 30.70 -13.16 -24.71
C TRP A 167 31.97 -12.32 -24.67
N ILE A 168 32.19 -11.61 -23.57
CA ILE A 168 33.31 -10.67 -23.39
C ILE A 168 33.91 -10.92 -22.01
N ASP A 169 35.24 -11.07 -21.93
CA ASP A 169 35.98 -11.26 -20.67
C ASP A 169 35.38 -12.34 -19.76
N ASN A 170 35.01 -13.48 -20.37
CA ASN A 170 34.41 -14.64 -19.68
C ASN A 170 33.05 -14.35 -19.03
N LYS A 171 32.30 -13.39 -19.58
CA LYS A 171 30.95 -13.00 -19.14
C LYS A 171 30.00 -12.91 -20.33
N VAL A 172 28.74 -13.22 -20.06
CA VAL A 172 27.63 -12.95 -20.98
C VAL A 172 27.22 -11.50 -20.81
N VAL A 173 27.18 -10.76 -21.92
CA VAL A 173 26.60 -9.42 -21.99
C VAL A 173 25.30 -9.52 -22.77
N VAL A 174 24.22 -9.03 -22.16
CA VAL A 174 22.87 -9.01 -22.74
C VAL A 174 22.42 -7.56 -22.84
N SER A 175 21.95 -7.15 -24.01
CA SER A 175 21.30 -5.85 -24.20
C SER A 175 19.95 -6.02 -24.90
N TRP A 176 18.98 -5.24 -24.45
CA TRP A 176 17.61 -5.16 -25.00
C TRP A 176 17.23 -3.72 -25.29
N ASP A 177 18.23 -2.88 -25.56
CA ASP A 177 18.02 -1.49 -25.90
C ASP A 177 16.99 -1.34 -27.03
N THR A 178 16.00 -0.47 -26.83
CA THR A 178 14.89 -0.19 -27.76
C THR A 178 13.92 -1.33 -28.09
N ILE A 179 14.12 -2.55 -27.55
CA ILE A 179 13.22 -3.70 -27.78
C ILE A 179 11.86 -3.49 -27.12
N PHE A 180 11.87 -2.93 -25.90
CA PHE A 180 10.66 -2.64 -25.14
C PHE A 180 10.33 -1.15 -25.22
N ARG A 181 9.05 -0.82 -25.38
CA ARG A 181 8.57 0.58 -25.37
C ARG A 181 7.37 0.74 -24.47
N SER A 182 7.35 1.82 -23.71
CA SER A 182 6.25 2.28 -22.89
C SER A 182 6.27 3.81 -22.84
N GLU A 183 5.13 4.42 -22.50
CA GLU A 183 5.07 5.87 -22.22
C GLU A 183 5.74 6.19 -20.88
N ASP A 184 5.59 5.28 -19.91
CA ASP A 184 6.19 5.37 -18.59
C ASP A 184 7.50 4.58 -18.47
N ALA A 185 8.24 4.86 -17.39
CA ALA A 185 9.48 4.15 -17.09
C ALA A 185 9.23 2.65 -16.88
N LEU A 186 10.16 1.85 -17.39
CA LEU A 186 10.17 0.40 -17.22
C LEU A 186 11.26 0.00 -16.24
N PHE A 187 11.00 -1.06 -15.48
CA PHE A 187 12.05 -1.87 -14.90
C PHE A 187 12.08 -3.24 -15.57
N TYR A 188 13.18 -3.96 -15.41
CA TYR A 188 13.41 -5.23 -16.07
C TYR A 188 13.80 -6.29 -15.05
N GLU A 189 13.29 -7.49 -15.24
CA GLU A 189 13.80 -8.70 -14.61
C GLU A 189 14.53 -9.53 -15.66
N VAL A 190 15.74 -9.98 -15.34
CA VAL A 190 16.52 -10.86 -16.20
C VAL A 190 16.76 -12.19 -15.50
N SER A 191 16.44 -13.26 -16.20
CA SER A 191 16.71 -14.64 -15.78
C SER A 191 17.44 -15.40 -16.89
N SER A 192 18.30 -16.34 -16.51
CA SER A 192 19.06 -17.13 -17.47
C SER A 192 19.38 -18.52 -16.93
N GLY A 193 19.40 -19.49 -17.84
CA GLY A 193 19.73 -20.86 -17.53
C GLY A 193 20.31 -21.65 -18.69
N SER A 194 20.77 -22.85 -18.37
CA SER A 194 21.27 -23.85 -19.33
C SER A 194 20.16 -24.53 -20.14
N ALA A 195 18.90 -24.26 -19.81
CA ALA A 195 17.72 -24.68 -20.54
C ALA A 195 16.71 -23.52 -20.65
N GLN A 196 15.79 -23.61 -21.60
CA GLN A 196 14.72 -22.63 -21.74
C GLN A 196 13.90 -22.51 -20.44
N ALA A 197 13.67 -21.28 -19.98
CA ALA A 197 13.06 -20.95 -18.68
C ALA A 197 13.85 -21.44 -17.44
N GLY A 198 15.07 -21.94 -17.61
CA GLY A 198 15.99 -22.23 -16.51
C GLY A 198 16.51 -20.96 -15.84
N VAL A 199 16.90 -21.10 -14.56
CA VAL A 199 17.41 -20.01 -13.70
C VAL A 199 18.71 -20.41 -12.98
N ASP A 200 19.39 -21.44 -13.46
CA ASP A 200 20.63 -21.98 -12.88
C ASP A 200 21.87 -21.11 -13.16
N ILE A 201 21.76 -20.07 -13.98
CA ILE A 201 22.82 -19.10 -14.28
C ILE A 201 22.58 -17.77 -13.55
N ILE A 202 21.45 -17.11 -13.80
CA ILE A 202 20.96 -15.96 -13.03
C ILE A 202 19.47 -16.09 -12.77
N GLN A 203 19.04 -15.63 -11.61
CA GLN A 203 17.66 -15.75 -11.16
C GLN A 203 17.13 -14.37 -10.73
N TRP A 204 16.06 -13.93 -11.41
CA TRP A 204 15.26 -12.75 -11.04
C TRP A 204 16.08 -11.49 -10.76
N GLN A 205 17.05 -11.20 -11.62
CA GLN A 205 17.87 -10.01 -11.44
C GLN A 205 17.12 -8.77 -11.93
N GLU A 206 16.70 -7.92 -11.00
CA GLU A 206 16.03 -6.65 -11.31
C GLU A 206 17.03 -5.55 -11.70
N THR A 207 16.65 -4.71 -12.66
CA THR A 207 17.43 -3.55 -13.12
C THR A 207 16.56 -2.53 -13.85
N SER A 208 16.95 -1.25 -13.81
CA SER A 208 16.38 -0.20 -14.67
C SER A 208 17.20 0.05 -15.93
N ASN A 209 18.36 -0.61 -16.07
CA ASN A 209 19.22 -0.47 -17.25
C ASN A 209 18.69 -1.35 -18.39
N THR A 210 19.01 -0.98 -19.63
CA THR A 210 18.66 -1.77 -20.83
C THR A 210 19.70 -2.85 -21.18
N SER A 211 20.59 -3.16 -20.23
CA SER A 211 21.60 -4.20 -20.39
C SER A 211 22.05 -4.76 -19.04
N ILE A 212 22.60 -5.97 -19.08
CA ILE A 212 23.22 -6.64 -17.93
C ILE A 212 24.44 -7.43 -18.36
N THR A 213 25.32 -7.70 -17.41
CA THR A 213 26.49 -8.56 -17.61
C THR A 213 26.60 -9.53 -16.44
N PHE A 214 26.74 -10.82 -16.73
CA PHE A 214 26.87 -11.87 -15.73
C PHE A 214 27.87 -12.95 -16.15
N GLY A 215 28.47 -13.62 -15.16
CA GLY A 215 29.31 -14.79 -15.38
C GLY A 215 28.51 -16.08 -15.32
N ILE A 216 29.12 -17.19 -15.74
CA ILE A 216 28.54 -18.52 -15.57
C ILE A 216 28.93 -19.06 -14.18
N PRO A 217 27.96 -19.46 -13.33
CA PRO A 217 28.26 -20.04 -12.02
C PRO A 217 29.08 -21.33 -12.12
N ALA A 218 29.94 -21.59 -11.14
CA ALA A 218 30.76 -22.79 -11.09
C ALA A 218 29.95 -24.10 -10.98
N SER A 219 28.67 -24.02 -10.59
CA SER A 219 27.73 -25.16 -10.59
C SER A 219 27.39 -25.65 -12.00
N VAL A 220 27.64 -24.85 -13.04
CA VAL A 220 27.43 -25.22 -14.44
C VAL A 220 28.74 -25.78 -15.00
N SER A 221 28.87 -27.11 -14.97
CA SER A 221 30.14 -27.83 -15.17
C SER A 221 30.62 -27.91 -16.64
N ALA A 222 29.77 -27.57 -17.61
CA ALA A 222 30.05 -27.71 -19.03
C ALA A 222 29.71 -26.41 -19.77
N THR A 223 30.68 -25.49 -19.82
CA THR A 223 30.47 -24.15 -20.38
C THR A 223 30.77 -24.05 -21.88
N THR A 224 31.72 -24.83 -22.40
CA THR A 224 32.02 -24.81 -23.85
C THR A 224 30.89 -25.43 -24.65
N GLY A 225 30.36 -24.69 -25.63
CA GLY A 225 29.21 -25.12 -26.43
C GLY A 225 27.87 -25.11 -25.67
N LEU A 226 27.84 -24.55 -24.46
CA LEU A 226 26.61 -24.40 -23.69
C LEU A 226 25.68 -23.40 -24.37
N THR A 227 24.44 -23.80 -24.63
CA THR A 227 23.37 -22.87 -24.99
C THR A 227 22.86 -22.17 -23.73
N VAL A 228 23.12 -20.89 -23.62
CA VAL A 228 22.59 -20.01 -22.58
C VAL A 228 21.27 -19.44 -23.07
N HIS A 229 20.19 -19.72 -22.34
CA HIS A 229 18.88 -19.13 -22.57
C HIS A 229 18.72 -17.91 -21.66
N VAL A 230 18.24 -16.80 -22.20
CA VAL A 230 18.01 -15.55 -21.46
C VAL A 230 16.58 -15.11 -21.66
N THR A 231 15.91 -14.79 -20.57
CA THR A 231 14.59 -14.17 -20.54
C THR A 231 14.73 -12.77 -19.96
N VAL A 232 14.30 -11.77 -20.71
CA VAL A 232 14.16 -10.39 -20.23
C VAL A 232 12.67 -10.08 -20.15
N THR A 233 12.19 -9.73 -18.96
CA THR A 233 10.83 -9.28 -18.73
C THR A 233 10.86 -7.79 -18.45
N ALA A 234 10.20 -6.98 -19.28
CA ALA A 234 9.94 -5.57 -19.00
C ALA A 234 8.65 -5.44 -18.21
N VAL A 235 8.63 -4.57 -17.22
CA VAL A 235 7.49 -4.36 -16.32
C VAL A 235 7.17 -2.87 -16.23
N SER A 236 5.89 -2.52 -16.40
CA SER A 236 5.37 -1.16 -16.23
C SER A 236 5.19 -0.81 -14.75
N ILE A 237 5.01 0.47 -14.44
CA ILE A 237 4.79 0.94 -13.07
C ILE A 237 3.50 0.37 -12.45
N GLY A 238 2.51 0.01 -13.28
CA GLY A 238 1.30 -0.70 -12.87
C GLY A 238 1.47 -2.21 -12.67
N GLY A 239 2.65 -2.76 -12.94
CA GLY A 239 2.94 -4.19 -12.77
C GLY A 239 2.49 -5.07 -13.94
N HIS A 240 2.17 -4.50 -15.10
CA HIS A 240 2.00 -5.28 -16.33
C HIS A 240 3.35 -5.59 -16.95
N SER A 241 3.46 -6.71 -17.66
CA SER A 241 4.74 -7.16 -18.17
C SER A 241 4.69 -7.64 -19.61
N ALA A 242 5.84 -7.60 -20.27
CA ALA A 242 6.07 -8.19 -21.57
C ALA A 242 7.47 -8.82 -21.64
N VAL A 243 7.61 -9.89 -22.42
CA VAL A 243 8.78 -10.76 -22.35
C VAL A 243 9.47 -10.86 -23.71
N LYS A 244 10.81 -10.85 -23.69
CA LYS A 244 11.65 -11.24 -24.82
C LYS A 244 12.63 -12.32 -24.38
N ILE A 245 12.71 -13.38 -25.17
CA ILE A 245 13.64 -14.49 -24.95
C ILE A 245 14.72 -14.46 -26.02
N GLY A 246 15.94 -14.78 -25.64
CA GLY A 246 17.06 -15.00 -26.54
C GLY A 246 17.88 -16.21 -26.11
N GLN A 247 18.76 -16.66 -27.00
CA GLN A 247 19.71 -17.70 -26.69
C GLN A 247 21.04 -17.45 -27.39
N PHE A 248 22.13 -17.89 -26.78
CA PHE A 248 23.47 -17.77 -27.32
C PHE A 248 24.30 -18.98 -26.92
N VAL A 249 25.18 -19.43 -27.81
CA VAL A 249 26.07 -20.56 -27.55
C VAL A 249 27.43 -20.04 -27.13
N LEU A 250 27.90 -20.45 -25.96
CA LEU A 250 29.21 -20.07 -25.45
C LEU A 250 30.34 -20.66 -26.33
N PRO A 251 31.44 -19.91 -26.52
CA PRO A 251 32.58 -20.34 -27.33
C PRO A 251 33.33 -21.55 -26.75
#